data_AF-A0A923WVS3-F1
#
_entry.id   AF-A0A923WVS3-F1
#
_cell.length_a   1.000
_cell.length_b   1.000
_cell.length_c   1.000
_cell.angle_alpha   90.00
_cell.angle_beta   90.00
_cell.angle_gamma   90.00
#
_symmetry.space_group_name_H-M   'P 1'
#
loop_
_entity.id
_entity.type
_entity.pdbx_description
1 polymer ?
#
loop_
_entity_poly.entity_id
_entity_poly.type
_entity_poly.pdbx_seq_one_letter_code
_entity_poly.pdbx_strand_id
1 'polypeptide(L)'
;MIAHVKKISIYMLFAVMVGIFLAIALPRFVAAEAGSGGGGGFDGCSRFNYSTCTGAVWRYYKSNSNAYDIPNVGNQGVTTVTGCATTGGFFAYVLVNKNAPSDPGRVRSWKIGPVDNDPGNRSIFFGGWTNYRVLSNPSDPIPSNPQNGDYSWYSVEKAFAQTKARGQNSGYEWNGSSLLGWFCYQGLDYDLTPTIGGTPNYTDGDSTGADRARLTPAVNNRGSTSTGPDIQWRVVNFRIAPGGGVPGGGTNGNAPEQHFGNGAIAIASGAGRTFPQNVTNIAVADQVIGDYPIGTRICYALSVQPVTQNYGGWRHSAPFCVIIAKSPKFQVRGGDIRVGNNFIDQTVTAGSNITTSQTVKNR
;
A
#
# COMPACT_ATOMS: atom_id res chain seq x y z
N MET A 1 46.96 -4.86 11.69
CA MET A 1 46.20 -3.59 11.72
C MET A 1 44.92 -3.66 10.87
N ILE A 2 44.96 -4.17 9.62
CA ILE A 2 43.80 -4.24 8.70
C ILE A 2 42.61 -5.10 9.24
N ALA A 3 42.90 -6.18 9.97
CA ALA A 3 41.85 -7.06 10.52
C ALA A 3 41.02 -6.43 11.65
N HIS A 4 41.59 -5.49 12.41
CA HIS A 4 40.87 -4.80 13.48
C HIS A 4 39.96 -3.68 12.96
N VAL A 5 40.39 -2.98 11.89
CA VAL A 5 39.56 -1.96 11.25
C VAL A 5 38.27 -2.57 10.70
N LYS A 6 38.34 -3.74 10.03
CA LYS A 6 37.13 -4.41 9.50
C LYS A 6 36.12 -4.82 10.58
N LYS A 7 36.57 -5.26 11.76
CA LYS A 7 35.65 -5.62 12.85
C LYS A 7 34.91 -4.39 13.38
N ILE A 8 35.60 -3.27 13.57
CA ILE A 8 34.99 -2.02 14.06
C ILE A 8 33.95 -1.49 13.05
N SER A 9 34.24 -1.57 11.75
CA SER A 9 33.29 -1.16 10.70
C SER A 9 31.98 -1.94 10.74
N ILE A 10 32.05 -3.27 10.94
CA ILE A 10 30.86 -4.13 10.99
C ILE A 10 30.02 -3.85 12.24
N TYR A 11 30.64 -3.63 13.40
CA TYR A 11 29.91 -3.29 14.62
C TYR A 11 29.21 -1.93 14.54
N MET A 12 29.84 -0.92 13.93
CA MET A 12 29.17 0.36 13.68
C MET A 12 27.97 0.21 12.74
N LEU A 13 28.13 -0.54 11.65
CA LEU A 13 27.04 -0.76 10.70
C LEU A 13 25.86 -1.50 11.34
N PHE A 14 26.13 -2.49 12.19
CA PHE A 14 25.11 -3.20 12.95
C PHE A 14 24.42 -2.29 13.98
N ALA A 15 25.16 -1.48 14.73
CA ALA A 15 24.60 -0.54 15.69
C ALA A 15 23.72 0.52 15.02
N VAL A 16 24.13 1.04 13.86
CA VAL A 16 23.33 1.98 13.06
C VAL A 16 22.07 1.30 12.52
N MET A 17 22.18 0.07 12.00
CA MET A 17 21.03 -0.70 11.52
C MET A 17 20.03 -1.00 12.64
N VAL A 18 20.49 -1.40 13.83
CA VAL A 18 19.63 -1.64 15.01
C VAL A 18 18.99 -0.34 15.51
N GLY A 19 19.74 0.77 15.53
CA GLY A 19 19.21 2.08 15.89
C GLY A 19 18.12 2.57 14.93
N ILE A 20 18.33 2.41 13.62
CA ILE A 20 17.32 2.72 12.59
C ILE A 20 16.11 1.79 12.74
N PHE A 21 16.32 0.49 12.98
CA PHE A 21 15.24 -0.46 13.16
C PHE A 21 14.38 -0.14 14.40
N LEU A 22 15.01 0.22 15.53
CA LEU A 22 14.29 0.63 16.74
C LEU A 22 13.55 1.97 16.56
N ALA A 23 14.13 2.94 15.85
CA ALA A 23 13.45 4.22 15.58
C ALA A 23 12.23 4.06 14.65
N ILE A 24 12.23 3.06 13.77
CA ILE A 24 11.10 2.75 12.87
C ILE A 24 10.08 1.84 13.56
N ALA A 25 10.51 0.95 14.45
CA ALA A 25 9.66 -0.09 15.06
C ALA A 25 9.05 0.29 16.41
N LEU A 26 9.52 1.33 17.09
CA LEU A 26 8.89 1.76 18.34
C LEU A 26 7.52 2.39 18.04
N PRO A 27 6.43 1.93 18.68
CA PRO A 27 5.12 2.53 18.52
C PRO A 27 5.21 4.01 18.88
N ARG A 28 4.70 4.89 18.01
CA ARG A 28 4.59 6.30 18.34
C ARG A 28 3.64 6.42 19.52
N PHE A 29 4.18 6.75 20.69
CA PHE A 29 3.35 7.00 21.86
C PHE A 29 2.49 8.22 21.57
N VAL A 30 1.18 7.98 21.54
CA VAL A 30 0.18 9.03 21.46
C VAL A 30 -0.08 9.48 22.88
N ALA A 31 0.21 10.74 23.17
CA ALA A 31 -0.07 11.36 24.47
C ALA A 31 -0.99 12.56 24.28
N ALA A 32 -2.04 12.61 25.10
CA ALA A 32 -2.81 13.81 25.32
C ALA A 32 -2.49 14.25 26.75
N GLU A 33 -1.75 15.36 26.87
CA GLU A 33 -1.67 16.04 28.16
C GLU A 33 -2.90 16.91 28.26
N ALA A 34 -3.84 16.46 29.09
CA ALA A 34 -4.93 17.30 29.50
C ALA A 34 -4.34 18.51 30.23
N GLY A 35 -4.60 19.73 29.73
CA GLY A 35 -4.48 20.93 30.55
C GLY A 35 -5.36 20.80 31.79
N SER A 36 -5.23 21.73 32.74
CA SER A 36 -5.92 21.74 34.05
C SER A 36 -7.47 21.75 34.04
N GLY A 37 -8.12 21.41 32.93
CA GLY A 37 -9.55 21.14 32.80
C GLY A 37 -9.92 19.97 31.88
N GLY A 38 -8.97 19.13 31.45
CA GLY A 38 -9.21 17.98 30.58
C GLY A 38 -9.34 16.66 31.37
N GLY A 39 -10.48 16.42 32.01
CA GLY A 39 -10.77 15.09 32.57
C GLY A 39 -10.24 14.87 33.99
N GLY A 40 -10.94 15.43 34.98
CA GLY A 40 -10.93 14.91 36.35
C GLY A 40 -12.11 13.95 36.52
N GLY A 41 -11.85 12.73 37.00
CA GLY A 41 -12.88 11.73 37.29
C GLY A 41 -13.31 11.75 38.77
N PHE A 42 -14.61 11.57 39.01
CA PHE A 42 -15.19 11.05 40.26
C PHE A 42 -16.36 10.11 39.93
N ASP A 43 -16.48 9.01 40.68
CA ASP A 43 -17.56 8.03 40.57
C ASP A 43 -18.92 8.63 41.02
N GLY A 44 -20.00 8.36 40.28
CA GLY A 44 -21.34 8.56 40.83
C GLY A 44 -22.51 8.80 39.88
N CYS A 45 -22.67 8.08 38.76
CA CYS A 45 -23.99 8.05 38.10
C CYS A 45 -24.99 7.27 38.97
N SER A 46 -25.82 8.00 39.73
CA SER A 46 -26.81 7.44 40.64
C SER A 46 -27.96 6.77 39.89
N ARG A 47 -28.39 5.60 40.40
CA ARG A 47 -29.48 4.74 39.90
C ARG A 47 -30.91 5.31 40.01
N PHE A 48 -31.09 6.62 40.17
CA PHE A 48 -32.43 7.18 40.35
C PHE A 48 -32.73 8.32 39.39
N ASN A 49 -33.71 8.04 38.52
CA ASN A 49 -34.63 8.93 37.81
C ASN A 49 -34.05 10.15 37.08
N TYR A 50 -33.94 10.00 35.76
CA TYR A 50 -33.89 11.05 34.72
C TYR A 50 -32.65 11.94 34.63
N SER A 51 -31.47 11.38 34.87
CA SER A 51 -30.20 12.05 34.56
C SER A 51 -29.88 11.97 33.05
N THR A 52 -30.18 13.03 32.30
CA THR A 52 -29.78 13.23 30.89
C THR A 52 -28.27 13.47 30.78
N CYS A 53 -27.47 12.40 30.82
CA CYS A 53 -26.01 12.51 30.73
C CYS A 53 -25.52 12.43 29.27
N THR A 54 -24.96 13.55 28.82
CA THR A 54 -23.77 13.73 27.94
C THR A 54 -23.68 12.97 26.61
N GLY A 55 -23.52 13.75 25.52
CA GLY A 55 -23.04 13.25 24.23
C GLY A 55 -21.56 13.50 24.03
N ALA A 56 -20.84 12.53 23.48
CA ALA A 56 -19.53 12.71 22.88
C ALA A 56 -19.68 12.92 21.37
N VAL A 57 -18.93 13.87 20.83
CA VAL A 57 -18.79 14.06 19.38
C VAL A 57 -17.35 13.74 19.03
N TRP A 58 -17.16 12.80 18.10
CA TRP A 58 -15.84 12.52 17.56
C TRP A 58 -15.58 13.47 16.40
N ARG A 59 -14.48 14.21 16.51
CA ARG A 59 -14.00 15.09 15.46
C ARG A 59 -12.64 14.65 15.00
N TYR A 60 -12.43 14.75 13.70
CA TYR A 60 -11.12 14.56 13.13
C TYR A 60 -10.36 15.88 13.08
N TYR A 61 -9.09 15.83 13.45
CA TYR A 61 -8.16 16.95 13.38
C TYR A 61 -6.94 16.59 12.55
N LYS A 62 -6.59 17.46 11.60
CA LYS A 62 -5.33 17.39 10.88
C LYS A 62 -4.49 18.63 11.19
N SER A 63 -3.24 18.42 11.61
CA SER A 63 -2.28 19.49 11.92
C SER A 63 -0.97 19.24 11.18
N ASN A 64 -0.23 20.30 10.84
CA ASN A 64 1.14 20.16 10.34
C ASN A 64 2.16 20.15 11.48
N SER A 65 1.71 20.32 12.72
CA SER A 65 2.52 20.34 13.94
C SER A 65 2.38 19.03 14.70
N ASN A 66 3.46 18.59 15.35
CA ASN A 66 3.47 17.43 16.24
C ASN A 66 2.63 17.64 17.51
N ALA A 67 2.44 18.89 17.92
CA ALA A 67 1.55 19.30 19.00
C ALA A 67 0.42 20.15 18.42
N TYR A 68 -0.81 19.84 18.79
CA TYR A 68 -2.00 20.55 18.31
C TYR A 68 -2.94 20.84 19.47
N ASP A 69 -3.27 22.12 19.62
CA ASP A 69 -4.18 22.57 20.67
C ASP A 69 -5.62 22.45 20.20
N ILE A 70 -6.35 21.61 20.91
CA ILE A 70 -7.76 21.34 20.69
C ILE A 70 -8.57 22.19 21.68
N PRO A 71 -9.42 23.13 21.23
CA PRO A 71 -10.29 23.89 22.13
C PRO A 71 -11.24 22.97 22.91
N ASN A 72 -11.25 23.08 24.23
CA ASN A 72 -12.16 22.33 25.08
C ASN A 72 -13.59 22.87 24.92
N VAL A 73 -14.58 21.98 24.80
CA VAL A 73 -15.96 22.42 24.60
C VAL A 73 -16.55 22.93 25.92
N GLY A 74 -17.06 24.16 25.92
CA GLY A 74 -17.75 24.76 27.07
C GLY A 74 -16.84 25.43 28.11
N ASN A 75 -15.53 25.49 27.89
CA ASN A 75 -14.59 26.24 28.74
C ASN A 75 -13.49 26.90 27.90
N GLN A 76 -12.83 27.96 28.39
CA GLN A 76 -11.77 28.70 27.66
C GLN A 76 -10.41 27.98 27.59
N GLY A 77 -10.36 26.67 27.84
CA GLY A 77 -9.12 25.89 27.85
C GLY A 77 -8.84 25.15 26.53
N VAL A 78 -7.61 24.67 26.37
CA VAL A 78 -7.21 23.77 25.28
C VAL A 78 -6.67 22.45 25.85
N THR A 79 -6.84 21.36 25.11
CA THR A 79 -6.14 20.10 25.32
C THR A 79 -5.09 19.97 24.23
N THR A 80 -3.81 19.88 24.60
CA THR A 80 -2.74 19.69 23.63
C THR A 80 -2.60 18.21 23.34
N VAL A 81 -2.87 17.82 22.10
CA VAL A 81 -2.66 16.45 21.62
C VAL A 81 -1.35 16.36 20.86
N THR A 82 -0.61 15.27 21.05
CA THR A 82 0.66 15.02 20.37
C THR A 82 0.66 13.67 19.66
N GLY A 83 1.59 13.50 18.70
CA GLY A 83 1.91 12.19 18.13
C GLY A 83 1.29 11.86 16.76
N CYS A 84 0.31 12.63 16.29
CA CYS A 84 -0.33 12.37 14.98
C CYS A 84 0.13 13.26 13.83
N ALA A 85 0.90 14.32 14.07
CA ALA A 85 1.51 15.17 13.02
C ALA A 85 0.55 15.40 11.82
N THR A 86 1.09 15.28 10.59
CA THR A 86 0.37 15.40 9.31
C THR A 86 -0.64 14.28 9.04
N THR A 87 -0.62 13.19 9.80
CA THR A 87 -1.50 12.04 9.55
C THR A 87 -2.91 12.28 10.06
N GLY A 88 -3.07 13.17 11.04
CA GLY A 88 -4.34 13.51 11.67
C GLY A 88 -4.84 12.44 12.65
N GLY A 89 -5.82 12.81 13.46
CA GLY A 89 -6.35 11.94 14.49
C GLY A 89 -7.80 12.27 14.86
N PHE A 90 -8.48 11.28 15.45
CA PHE A 90 -9.80 11.47 16.01
C PHE A 90 -9.67 11.86 17.48
N PHE A 91 -10.34 12.96 17.84
CA PHE A 91 -10.48 13.43 19.20
C PHE A 91 -11.94 13.31 19.64
N ALA A 92 -12.16 12.75 20.82
CA ALA A 92 -13.47 12.70 21.45
C ALA A 92 -13.68 13.95 22.31
N TYR A 93 -14.70 14.74 21.99
CA TYR A 93 -15.16 15.83 22.85
C TYR A 93 -16.28 15.38 23.77
N VAL A 94 -16.29 15.90 24.99
CA VAL A 94 -17.44 15.83 25.90
C VAL A 94 -18.18 17.16 25.86
N LEU A 95 -19.46 17.16 25.51
CA LEU A 95 -20.30 18.35 25.60
C LEU A 95 -20.71 18.58 27.07
N VAL A 96 -20.25 19.68 27.67
CA VAL A 96 -20.73 20.12 28.99
C VAL A 96 -22.19 20.54 28.86
N ASN A 97 -23.06 20.04 29.74
CA ASN A 97 -24.48 20.37 29.73
C ASN A 97 -24.68 21.88 30.02
N LYS A 98 -25.22 22.62 29.05
CA LYS A 98 -25.52 24.06 29.17
C LYS A 98 -26.51 24.39 30.29
N ASN A 99 -27.31 23.43 30.76
CA ASN A 99 -28.38 23.64 31.74
C ASN A 99 -27.96 23.34 33.20
N ALA A 100 -26.68 23.03 33.47
CA ALA A 100 -26.16 22.91 34.84
C ALA A 100 -24.82 23.67 35.03
N PRO A 101 -24.76 24.99 34.75
CA PRO A 101 -23.53 25.77 34.87
C PRO A 101 -23.09 26.02 36.34
N SER A 102 -23.93 25.73 37.33
CA SER A 102 -23.69 26.04 38.73
C SER A 102 -23.02 24.92 39.56
N ASP A 103 -22.68 23.77 38.95
CA ASP A 103 -22.00 22.68 39.64
C ASP A 103 -20.73 22.22 38.88
N PRO A 104 -19.67 23.05 38.85
CA PRO A 104 -18.41 22.77 38.15
C PRO A 104 -17.64 21.56 38.71
N GLY A 105 -18.08 20.97 39.84
CA GLY A 105 -17.46 19.79 40.45
C GLY A 105 -17.89 18.45 39.85
N ARG A 106 -18.78 18.43 38.85
CA ARG A 106 -19.37 17.19 38.29
C ARG A 106 -19.14 17.00 36.79
N VAL A 107 -17.98 17.40 36.29
CA VAL A 107 -17.53 16.93 34.96
C VAL A 107 -17.18 15.45 35.11
N ARG A 108 -18.03 14.55 34.61
CA ARG A 108 -17.81 13.10 34.68
C ARG A 108 -17.05 12.60 33.46
N SER A 109 -16.07 11.74 33.68
CA SER A 109 -15.46 10.91 32.64
C SER A 109 -16.51 9.96 32.05
N TRP A 110 -16.39 9.68 30.77
CA TRP A 110 -17.29 8.81 30.02
C TRP A 110 -16.88 7.34 30.20
N LYS A 111 -17.90 6.46 30.27
CA LYS A 111 -17.77 5.00 30.27
C LYS A 111 -18.46 4.45 29.00
N ILE A 112 -17.71 3.92 28.03
CA ILE A 112 -18.24 3.29 26.79
C ILE A 112 -18.78 1.86 27.05
N GLY A 113 -19.87 1.67 27.79
CA GLY A 113 -20.37 0.32 28.08
C GLY A 113 -21.88 0.25 28.18
N PRO A 114 -22.50 -0.94 28.02
CA PRO A 114 -23.91 -1.12 28.33
C PRO A 114 -24.11 -0.75 29.80
N VAL A 115 -25.10 0.10 30.05
CA VAL A 115 -25.34 0.61 31.41
C VAL A 115 -25.90 -0.50 32.31
N ASP A 116 -26.47 -1.58 31.72
CA ASP A 116 -27.44 -2.43 32.42
C ASP A 116 -27.28 -3.96 32.24
N ASN A 117 -26.13 -4.51 31.81
CA ASN A 117 -25.92 -5.96 31.57
C ASN A 117 -26.89 -6.63 30.57
N ASP A 118 -27.72 -5.87 29.83
CA ASP A 118 -28.56 -6.39 28.76
C ASP A 118 -27.90 -6.16 27.38
N PRO A 119 -27.47 -7.21 26.66
CA PRO A 119 -26.80 -7.08 25.37
C PRO A 119 -27.69 -6.52 24.25
N GLY A 120 -29.01 -6.40 24.46
CA GLY A 120 -29.98 -5.96 23.45
C GLY A 120 -30.22 -4.45 23.34
N ASN A 121 -29.86 -3.64 24.34
CA ASN A 121 -30.18 -2.21 24.38
C ASN A 121 -28.93 -1.32 24.23
N ARG A 122 -28.50 -1.10 22.99
CA ARG A 122 -27.46 -0.10 22.66
C ARG A 122 -28.12 1.22 22.26
N SER A 123 -28.75 1.91 23.20
CA SER A 123 -29.09 3.32 22.97
C SER A 123 -27.82 4.15 23.10
N ILE A 124 -27.07 4.29 22.00
CA ILE A 124 -25.91 5.17 21.93
C ILE A 124 -26.43 6.61 21.73
N PHE A 125 -27.02 7.17 22.78
CA PHE A 125 -27.41 8.58 22.79
C PHE A 125 -26.16 9.44 22.89
N PHE A 126 -25.81 10.08 21.77
CA PHE A 126 -24.89 11.21 21.78
C PHE A 126 -25.66 12.51 21.69
N GLY A 127 -25.97 13.06 22.86
CA GLY A 127 -26.50 14.40 23.01
C GLY A 127 -27.48 14.49 24.17
N GLY A 128 -27.17 15.38 25.12
CA GLY A 128 -28.24 16.03 25.87
C GLY A 128 -29.13 16.85 24.92
N TRP A 129 -30.04 17.67 25.45
CA TRP A 129 -30.91 18.57 24.68
C TRP A 129 -30.13 19.68 23.93
N THR A 130 -29.20 19.32 23.05
CA THR A 130 -28.52 20.21 22.12
C THR A 130 -28.91 19.80 20.70
N ASN A 131 -29.04 20.78 19.80
CA ASN A 131 -29.40 20.54 18.39
C ASN A 131 -28.27 19.85 17.57
N TYR A 132 -27.20 19.39 18.21
CA TYR A 132 -26.06 18.73 17.58
C TYR A 132 -26.23 17.21 17.69
N ARG A 133 -26.82 16.60 16.67
CA ARG A 133 -26.91 15.13 16.53
C ARG A 133 -26.19 14.70 15.26
N VAL A 134 -25.14 13.90 15.42
CA VAL A 134 -24.58 13.13 14.31
C VAL A 134 -25.29 11.79 14.33
N LEU A 135 -26.16 11.54 13.35
CA LEU A 135 -26.77 10.22 13.19
C LEU A 135 -25.68 9.19 12.91
N SER A 136 -25.75 8.04 13.57
CA SER A 136 -24.79 6.96 13.41
C SER A 136 -25.49 5.63 13.16
N ASN A 137 -24.96 4.84 12.23
CA ASN A 137 -25.46 3.53 11.85
C ASN A 137 -24.29 2.52 11.80
N PRO A 138 -24.47 1.26 12.27
CA PRO A 138 -23.45 0.22 12.11
C PRO A 138 -22.93 0.04 10.67
N SER A 139 -23.70 0.42 9.64
CA SER A 139 -23.27 0.39 8.24
C SER A 139 -22.35 1.55 7.83
N ASP A 140 -22.15 2.56 8.68
CA ASP A 140 -21.37 3.75 8.31
C ASP A 140 -19.94 3.35 7.92
N PRO A 141 -19.42 3.83 6.78
CA PRO A 141 -18.12 3.41 6.28
C PRO A 141 -17.00 3.97 7.16
N ILE A 142 -15.84 3.33 7.06
CA ILE A 142 -14.61 3.88 7.64
C ILE A 142 -14.23 5.14 6.85
N PRO A 143 -13.89 6.26 7.51
CA PRO A 143 -13.46 7.47 6.81
C PRO A 143 -12.17 7.18 6.03
N SER A 144 -12.23 7.10 4.70
CA SER A 144 -11.06 6.78 3.88
C SER A 144 -10.09 7.97 3.76
N ASN A 145 -10.62 9.19 3.79
CA ASN A 145 -9.86 10.44 3.77
C ASN A 145 -10.52 11.48 4.71
N PRO A 146 -10.43 11.27 6.03
CA PRO A 146 -11.11 12.14 6.95
C PRO A 146 -10.61 13.58 6.83
N GLN A 147 -11.56 14.49 6.64
CA GLN A 147 -11.40 15.94 6.72
C GLN A 147 -11.80 16.43 8.12
N ASN A 148 -11.43 17.66 8.46
CA ASN A 148 -11.90 18.29 9.70
C ASN A 148 -13.43 18.31 9.72
N GLY A 149 -14.04 17.71 10.74
CA GLY A 149 -15.49 17.58 10.82
C GLY A 149 -15.93 16.54 11.86
N ASP A 150 -17.25 16.45 12.03
CA ASP A 150 -17.91 15.51 12.92
C ASP A 150 -18.11 14.16 12.22
N TYR A 151 -17.79 13.06 12.91
CA TYR A 151 -17.94 11.70 12.38
C TYR A 151 -18.87 10.87 13.22
N SER A 152 -19.52 9.91 12.55
CA SER A 152 -20.37 8.96 13.24
C SER A 152 -19.54 8.07 14.17
N TRP A 153 -20.17 7.67 15.28
CA TRP A 153 -19.56 6.78 16.26
C TRP A 153 -19.03 5.48 15.63
N TYR A 154 -19.84 4.83 14.80
CA TYR A 154 -19.47 3.55 14.18
C TYR A 154 -18.34 3.72 13.16
N SER A 155 -18.29 4.83 12.43
CA SER A 155 -17.16 5.17 11.58
C SER A 155 -15.85 5.29 12.39
N VAL A 156 -15.91 5.98 13.54
CA VAL A 156 -14.72 6.19 14.40
C VAL A 156 -14.32 4.91 15.15
N GLU A 157 -15.28 4.10 15.60
CA GLU A 157 -15.04 2.78 16.19
C GLU A 157 -14.29 1.85 15.23
N LYS A 158 -14.75 1.79 13.97
CA LYS A 158 -14.07 1.01 12.94
C LYS A 158 -12.69 1.58 12.59
N ALA A 159 -12.57 2.92 12.53
CA ALA A 159 -11.29 3.60 12.34
C ALA A 159 -10.30 3.24 13.47
N PHE A 160 -10.76 3.24 14.72
CA PHE A 160 -9.98 2.82 15.88
C PHE A 160 -9.54 1.36 15.79
N ALA A 161 -10.45 0.46 15.42
CA ALA A 161 -10.14 -0.96 15.23
C ALA A 161 -9.05 -1.16 14.16
N GLN A 162 -9.10 -0.42 13.04
CA GLN A 162 -8.04 -0.45 12.02
C GLN A 162 -6.70 0.03 12.56
N THR A 163 -6.66 1.14 13.28
CA THR A 163 -5.42 1.65 13.88
C THR A 163 -4.86 0.69 14.92
N LYS A 164 -5.71 -0.01 15.69
CA LYS A 164 -5.28 -1.07 16.61
C LYS A 164 -4.69 -2.27 15.85
N ALA A 165 -5.34 -2.73 14.78
CA ALA A 165 -4.82 -3.81 13.93
C ALA A 165 -3.48 -3.45 13.25
N ARG A 166 -3.24 -2.16 13.00
CA ARG A 166 -1.96 -1.64 12.49
C ARG A 166 -0.91 -1.39 13.57
N GLY A 167 -1.21 -1.65 14.84
CA GLY A 167 -0.30 -1.37 15.97
C GLY A 167 -0.10 0.11 16.28
N GLN A 168 -0.96 1.00 15.75
CA GLN A 168 -0.82 2.47 15.89
C GLN A 168 -1.38 3.02 17.21
N ASN A 169 -2.20 2.24 17.93
CA ASN A 169 -2.85 2.65 19.19
C ASN A 169 -2.53 1.69 20.34
N SER A 170 -1.26 1.34 20.52
CA SER A 170 -0.84 0.43 21.59
C SER A 170 -1.26 0.96 22.97
N GLY A 171 -2.02 0.16 23.73
CA GLY A 171 -2.44 0.49 25.10
C GLY A 171 -3.87 1.00 25.27
N TYR A 172 -4.56 1.33 24.18
CA TYR A 172 -5.96 1.78 24.23
C TYR A 172 -6.93 0.66 23.83
N GLU A 173 -8.08 0.63 24.50
CA GLU A 173 -9.18 -0.29 24.15
C GLU A 173 -10.44 0.48 23.80
N TRP A 174 -11.20 0.02 22.81
CA TRP A 174 -12.53 0.55 22.56
C TRP A 174 -13.53 -0.15 23.49
N ASN A 175 -13.44 0.16 24.77
CA ASN A 175 -14.24 -0.46 25.81
C ASN A 175 -14.71 0.58 26.83
N GLY A 176 -15.62 0.15 27.72
CA GLY A 176 -16.25 1.07 28.64
C GLY A 176 -15.35 1.72 29.65
N SER A 177 -14.23 1.12 29.96
CA SER A 177 -13.32 1.60 30.98
C SER A 177 -12.14 2.38 30.41
N SER A 178 -12.09 2.58 29.09
CA SER A 178 -10.96 3.18 28.41
C SER A 178 -11.03 4.71 28.37
N LEU A 179 -9.94 5.37 28.75
CA LEU A 179 -9.76 6.82 28.70
C LEU A 179 -9.42 7.31 27.28
N LEU A 180 -10.17 6.87 26.28
CA LEU A 180 -9.80 7.03 24.88
C LEU A 180 -10.08 8.44 24.35
N GLY A 181 -9.40 9.47 24.85
CA GLY A 181 -9.63 10.86 24.42
C GLY A 181 -9.17 11.18 22.99
N TRP A 182 -8.18 10.44 22.49
CA TRP A 182 -7.46 10.76 21.26
C TRP A 182 -6.79 9.53 20.66
N PHE A 183 -6.84 9.38 19.34
CA PHE A 183 -5.98 8.42 18.63
C PHE A 183 -5.62 8.90 17.23
N CYS A 184 -4.43 8.53 16.76
CA CYS A 184 -4.00 8.83 15.40
C CYS A 184 -4.75 7.94 14.43
N TYR A 185 -5.41 8.53 13.45
CA TYR A 185 -5.99 7.80 12.35
C TYR A 185 -5.45 8.38 11.06
N GLN A 186 -4.50 7.67 10.48
CA GLN A 186 -4.07 7.95 9.13
C GLN A 186 -5.02 7.21 8.18
N GLY A 187 -5.78 7.97 7.39
CA GLY A 187 -6.42 7.43 6.20
C GLY A 187 -5.39 6.66 5.37
N LEU A 188 -5.85 5.71 4.55
CA LEU A 188 -4.94 5.04 3.63
C LEU A 188 -4.30 6.10 2.74
N ASP A 189 -2.97 6.10 2.68
CA ASP A 189 -2.18 6.95 1.80
C ASP A 189 -1.09 6.09 1.17
N TYR A 190 -1.37 5.60 -0.03
CA TYR A 190 -0.45 4.78 -0.81
C TYR A 190 -0.47 5.25 -2.27
N ASP A 191 0.68 5.10 -2.92
CA ASP A 191 0.83 5.40 -4.35
C ASP A 191 1.73 4.34 -4.97
N LEU A 192 1.10 3.39 -5.66
CA LEU A 192 1.78 2.20 -6.17
C LEU A 192 2.36 2.44 -7.55
N THR A 193 3.69 2.35 -7.67
CA THR A 193 4.40 2.43 -8.95
C THR A 193 4.96 1.06 -9.31
N PRO A 194 4.34 0.33 -10.26
CA PRO A 194 4.88 -0.95 -10.71
C PRO A 194 6.08 -0.73 -11.63
N THR A 195 7.07 -1.60 -11.51
CA THR A 195 8.22 -1.71 -12.40
C THR A 195 8.44 -3.17 -12.77
N ILE A 196 9.00 -3.40 -13.95
CA ILE A 196 9.45 -4.74 -14.34
C ILE A 196 10.77 -4.60 -15.08
N GLY A 197 11.73 -5.43 -14.69
CA GLY A 197 12.95 -5.67 -15.43
C GLY A 197 13.10 -7.16 -15.69
N GLY A 198 14.24 -7.53 -16.25
CA GLY A 198 14.58 -8.93 -16.42
C GLY A 198 15.87 -9.13 -17.18
N THR A 199 16.19 -10.40 -17.43
CA THR A 199 17.28 -10.84 -18.29
C THR A 199 16.84 -12.10 -19.06
N PRO A 200 17.39 -12.35 -20.26
CA PRO A 200 18.26 -11.47 -21.05
C PRO A 200 17.46 -10.40 -21.82
N ASN A 201 18.14 -9.42 -22.43
CA ASN A 201 17.51 -8.42 -23.32
C ASN A 201 17.33 -8.94 -24.76
N TYR A 202 18.06 -10.00 -25.11
CA TYR A 202 18.00 -10.67 -26.40
C TYR A 202 18.23 -12.17 -26.23
N THR A 203 17.75 -12.97 -27.17
CA THR A 203 17.96 -14.42 -27.23
C THR A 203 17.89 -14.88 -28.68
N ASP A 204 18.54 -15.97 -29.03
CA ASP A 204 18.37 -16.62 -30.34
C ASP A 204 17.03 -17.34 -30.46
N GLY A 205 16.26 -17.47 -29.37
CA GLY A 205 14.92 -18.05 -29.39
C GLY A 205 15.00 -19.50 -29.84
N ASP A 206 15.90 -20.26 -29.22
CA ASP A 206 16.20 -21.61 -29.67
C ASP A 206 14.94 -22.47 -29.69
N SER A 207 14.73 -23.14 -30.82
CA SER A 207 13.61 -24.05 -31.08
C SER A 207 13.47 -25.18 -30.05
N THR A 208 14.50 -25.42 -29.22
CA THR A 208 14.51 -26.42 -28.15
C THR A 208 13.76 -25.97 -26.89
N GLY A 209 13.40 -24.68 -26.76
CA GLY A 209 12.68 -24.15 -25.60
C GLY A 209 13.53 -24.02 -24.34
N ALA A 210 14.87 -24.06 -24.47
CA ALA A 210 15.80 -23.90 -23.36
C ALA A 210 15.90 -22.45 -22.88
N ASP A 211 15.67 -21.47 -23.77
CA ASP A 211 15.80 -20.06 -23.44
C ASP A 211 14.69 -19.58 -22.50
N ARG A 212 15.10 -18.89 -21.44
CA ARG A 212 14.22 -18.40 -20.40
C ARG A 212 14.47 -16.93 -20.11
N ALA A 213 13.38 -16.15 -20.05
CA ALA A 213 13.39 -14.82 -19.49
C ALA A 213 13.17 -14.89 -17.98
N ARG A 214 14.16 -14.43 -17.21
CA ARG A 214 14.04 -14.22 -15.77
C ARG A 214 13.54 -12.81 -15.51
N LEU A 215 12.37 -12.70 -14.88
CA LEU A 215 11.70 -11.42 -14.63
C LEU A 215 11.96 -10.94 -13.20
N THR A 216 12.08 -9.62 -13.03
CA THR A 216 12.21 -8.95 -11.72
C THR A 216 11.12 -7.90 -11.51
N PRO A 217 9.83 -8.30 -11.44
CA PRO A 217 8.74 -7.36 -11.20
C PRO A 217 8.75 -6.88 -9.74
N ALA A 218 8.49 -5.59 -9.56
CA ALA A 218 8.41 -4.97 -8.24
C ALA A 218 7.36 -3.85 -8.20
N VAL A 219 6.79 -3.61 -7.03
CA VAL A 219 5.87 -2.50 -6.78
C VAL A 219 6.50 -1.60 -5.74
N ASN A 220 6.72 -0.33 -6.08
CA ASN A 220 7.14 0.68 -5.13
C ASN A 220 5.92 1.44 -4.59
N ASN A 221 5.62 1.28 -3.32
CA ASN A 221 4.64 2.12 -2.63
C ASN A 221 5.33 3.36 -2.07
N ARG A 222 5.05 4.51 -2.68
CA ARG A 222 5.62 5.82 -2.29
C ARG A 222 4.78 6.58 -1.26
N GLY A 223 3.61 6.06 -0.90
CA GLY A 223 2.75 6.73 0.07
C GLY A 223 3.20 6.53 1.51
N SER A 224 2.56 7.29 2.41
CA SER A 224 2.93 7.31 3.83
C SER A 224 2.38 6.12 4.64
N THR A 225 1.63 5.22 4.01
CA THR A 225 1.08 4.01 4.63
C THR A 225 1.21 2.78 3.74
N SER A 226 1.12 1.60 4.35
CA SER A 226 0.89 0.34 3.63
C SER A 226 -0.50 0.32 2.99
N THR A 227 -0.65 -0.41 1.88
CA THR A 227 -1.98 -0.58 1.25
C THR A 227 -2.94 -1.37 2.15
N GLY A 228 -4.24 -1.31 1.81
CA GLY A 228 -5.22 -2.28 2.28
C GLY A 228 -5.10 -3.65 1.58
N PRO A 229 -5.96 -4.62 1.93
CA PRO A 229 -5.95 -5.95 1.31
C PRO A 229 -6.52 -5.95 -0.12
N ASP A 230 -7.27 -4.93 -0.53
CA ASP A 230 -8.00 -4.93 -1.81
C ASP A 230 -7.13 -4.66 -3.05
N ILE A 231 -5.81 -4.79 -2.95
CA ILE A 231 -4.91 -4.61 -4.08
C ILE A 231 -4.78 -5.90 -4.89
N GLN A 232 -4.96 -5.74 -6.19
CA GLN A 232 -4.72 -6.71 -7.24
C GLN A 232 -3.48 -6.32 -8.03
N TRP A 233 -2.77 -7.34 -8.52
CA TRP A 233 -1.65 -7.15 -9.42
C TRP A 233 -1.63 -8.25 -10.48
N ARG A 234 -1.12 -7.93 -11.66
CA ARG A 234 -0.95 -8.88 -12.77
C ARG A 234 0.35 -8.60 -13.51
N VAL A 235 1.06 -9.66 -13.83
CA VAL A 235 2.14 -9.64 -14.81
C VAL A 235 1.61 -10.29 -16.09
N VAL A 236 1.67 -9.54 -17.19
CA VAL A 236 1.25 -10.02 -18.51
C VAL A 236 2.46 -10.23 -19.41
N ASN A 237 2.36 -11.18 -20.33
CA ASN A 237 3.24 -11.28 -21.49
C ASN A 237 2.46 -10.88 -22.76
N PHE A 238 3.14 -10.36 -23.77
CA PHE A 238 2.58 -10.09 -25.09
C PHE A 238 3.69 -10.03 -26.13
N ARG A 239 3.32 -10.07 -27.42
CA ARG A 239 4.29 -10.17 -28.51
C ARG A 239 4.13 -9.00 -29.47
N ILE A 240 5.25 -8.37 -29.81
CA ILE A 240 5.29 -7.30 -30.79
C ILE A 240 6.02 -7.82 -32.02
N ALA A 241 5.36 -7.71 -33.18
CA ALA A 241 5.94 -8.08 -34.47
C ALA A 241 7.20 -7.25 -34.78
N PRO A 242 8.11 -7.74 -35.64
CA PRO A 242 9.30 -6.98 -36.04
C PRO A 242 8.95 -5.56 -36.53
N GLY A 243 9.62 -4.55 -35.98
CA GLY A 243 9.38 -3.13 -36.29
C GLY A 243 8.15 -2.50 -35.61
N GLY A 244 7.33 -3.29 -34.90
CA GLY A 244 6.17 -2.78 -34.18
C GLY A 244 6.53 -1.88 -32.99
N GLY A 245 5.68 -0.89 -32.71
CA GLY A 245 5.77 -0.05 -31.52
C GLY A 245 5.44 -0.83 -30.26
N VAL A 246 6.22 -0.62 -29.20
CA VAL A 246 5.94 -1.20 -27.87
C VAL A 246 5.01 -0.24 -27.12
N PRO A 247 3.81 -0.67 -26.68
CA PRO A 247 2.93 0.18 -25.88
C PRO A 247 3.62 0.62 -24.59
N GLY A 248 3.47 1.89 -24.22
CA GLY A 248 4.04 2.42 -22.98
C GLY A 248 3.30 1.95 -21.72
N GLY A 249 3.89 2.26 -20.57
CA GLY A 249 3.15 2.23 -19.30
C GLY A 249 2.10 3.34 -19.22
N GLY A 250 1.43 3.48 -18.08
CA GLY A 250 0.43 4.53 -17.90
C GLY A 250 -0.53 4.25 -16.75
N THR A 251 -1.54 5.11 -16.58
CA THR A 251 -2.62 4.92 -15.60
C THR A 251 -3.96 5.10 -16.32
N ASN A 252 -4.83 4.10 -16.28
CA ASN A 252 -6.17 4.16 -16.88
C ASN A 252 -7.11 3.09 -16.27
N GLY A 253 -8.35 3.00 -16.77
CA GLY A 253 -9.34 2.04 -16.28
C GLY A 253 -9.28 0.65 -16.91
N ASN A 254 -8.45 0.43 -17.93
CA ASN A 254 -8.40 -0.82 -18.68
C ASN A 254 -7.57 -1.87 -17.94
N ALA A 255 -8.02 -3.12 -17.98
CA ALA A 255 -7.21 -4.23 -17.51
C ALA A 255 -5.94 -4.39 -18.36
N PRO A 256 -4.86 -4.97 -17.83
CA PRO A 256 -3.57 -5.06 -18.51
C PRO A 256 -3.64 -5.72 -19.89
N GLU A 257 -4.49 -6.74 -20.05
CA GLU A 257 -4.68 -7.47 -21.30
C GLU A 257 -5.28 -6.58 -22.40
N GLN A 258 -6.13 -5.62 -22.02
CA GLN A 258 -6.71 -4.62 -22.92
C GLN A 258 -5.77 -3.44 -23.16
N HIS A 259 -5.07 -2.96 -22.12
CA HIS A 259 -4.13 -1.83 -22.23
C HIS A 259 -2.95 -2.14 -23.17
N PHE A 260 -2.32 -3.29 -23.00
CA PHE A 260 -1.17 -3.68 -23.83
C PHE A 260 -1.57 -4.30 -25.16
N GLY A 261 -2.78 -4.86 -25.28
CA GLY A 261 -3.27 -5.51 -26.49
C GLY A 261 -2.32 -6.61 -26.98
N ASN A 262 -2.18 -6.76 -28.30
CA ASN A 262 -1.18 -7.66 -28.92
C ASN A 262 -1.21 -9.11 -28.39
N GLY A 263 -2.41 -9.61 -28.08
CA GLY A 263 -2.61 -10.93 -27.49
C GLY A 263 -2.02 -11.05 -26.08
N ALA A 264 -2.06 -9.98 -25.28
CA ALA A 264 -1.57 -9.98 -23.91
C ALA A 264 -2.30 -11.00 -23.04
N ILE A 265 -1.52 -11.82 -22.32
CA ILE A 265 -2.01 -12.88 -21.44
C ILE A 265 -1.35 -12.74 -20.08
N ALA A 266 -2.13 -12.89 -19.00
CA ALA A 266 -1.59 -12.92 -17.64
C ALA A 266 -0.75 -14.19 -17.42
N ILE A 267 0.50 -14.01 -17.01
CA ILE A 267 1.45 -15.08 -16.65
C ILE A 267 1.61 -15.24 -15.14
N ALA A 268 1.23 -14.22 -14.37
CA ALA A 268 1.12 -14.27 -12.93
C ALA A 268 0.11 -13.21 -12.45
N SER A 269 -0.63 -13.52 -11.38
CA SER A 269 -1.59 -12.58 -10.80
C SER A 269 -1.77 -12.85 -9.31
N GLY A 270 -2.20 -11.83 -8.58
CA GLY A 270 -2.65 -11.99 -7.20
C GLY A 270 -3.66 -10.92 -6.80
N ALA A 271 -4.45 -11.22 -5.78
CA ALA A 271 -5.37 -10.32 -5.10
C ALA A 271 -5.16 -10.45 -3.60
N GLY A 272 -5.66 -9.52 -2.78
CA GLY A 272 -5.51 -9.62 -1.33
C GLY A 272 -4.14 -9.18 -0.82
N ARG A 273 -3.24 -8.70 -1.69
CA ARG A 273 -1.83 -8.49 -1.33
C ARG A 273 -1.60 -7.10 -0.78
N THR A 274 -1.08 -7.04 0.43
CA THR A 274 -0.61 -5.79 1.03
C THR A 274 0.76 -5.40 0.48
N PHE A 275 0.91 -4.14 0.06
CA PHE A 275 2.17 -3.53 -0.34
C PHE A 275 2.64 -2.56 0.75
N PRO A 276 3.58 -2.96 1.63
CA PRO A 276 4.18 -2.05 2.59
C PRO A 276 4.89 -0.91 1.87
N GLN A 277 5.28 0.12 2.62
CA GLN A 277 6.08 1.22 2.08
C GLN A 277 7.35 0.72 1.43
N ASN A 278 7.82 1.46 0.42
CA ASN A 278 8.96 1.11 -0.42
C ASN A 278 8.68 -0.05 -1.38
N VAL A 279 9.74 -0.76 -1.76
CA VAL A 279 9.73 -1.74 -2.85
C VAL A 279 9.34 -3.12 -2.33
N THR A 280 8.30 -3.69 -2.91
CA THR A 280 7.91 -5.09 -2.73
C THR A 280 8.18 -5.86 -4.02
N ASN A 281 9.05 -6.86 -3.95
CA ASN A 281 9.31 -7.74 -5.08
C ASN A 281 8.16 -8.76 -5.27
N ILE A 282 7.81 -9.01 -6.52
CA ILE A 282 6.82 -10.00 -6.93
C ILE A 282 7.56 -11.21 -7.49
N ALA A 283 7.30 -12.39 -6.95
CA ALA A 283 7.86 -13.63 -7.47
C ALA A 283 7.09 -14.04 -8.73
N VAL A 284 7.82 -14.24 -9.82
CA VAL A 284 7.28 -14.76 -11.09
C VAL A 284 8.23 -15.84 -11.60
N ALA A 285 7.67 -16.93 -12.11
CA ALA A 285 8.46 -18.00 -12.69
C ALA A 285 9.17 -17.53 -13.98
N ASP A 286 10.31 -18.14 -14.26
CA ASP A 286 11.03 -17.92 -15.51
C ASP A 286 10.13 -18.29 -16.70
N GLN A 287 10.12 -17.42 -17.71
CA GLN A 287 9.25 -17.55 -18.87
C GLN A 287 10.01 -18.17 -20.03
N VAL A 288 9.48 -19.27 -20.57
CA VAL A 288 10.08 -19.91 -21.75
C VAL A 288 9.88 -19.01 -22.96
N ILE A 289 10.97 -18.75 -23.66
CA ILE A 289 10.98 -17.98 -24.91
C ILE A 289 10.83 -18.98 -26.05
N GLY A 290 9.73 -18.87 -26.80
CA GLY A 290 9.48 -19.69 -27.98
C GLY A 290 10.28 -19.25 -29.21
N ASP A 291 10.24 -20.07 -30.26
CA ASP A 291 10.77 -19.73 -31.57
C ASP A 291 9.84 -18.74 -32.30
N TYR A 292 10.34 -17.53 -32.56
CA TYR A 292 9.63 -16.50 -33.31
C TYR A 292 10.52 -15.89 -34.40
N PRO A 293 9.94 -15.14 -35.37
CA PRO A 293 10.72 -14.42 -36.37
C PRO A 293 11.73 -13.46 -35.75
N ILE A 294 12.88 -13.29 -36.41
CA ILE A 294 13.92 -12.33 -36.00
C ILE A 294 13.32 -10.92 -35.90
N GLY A 295 13.67 -10.21 -34.83
CA GLY A 295 13.17 -8.87 -34.54
C GLY A 295 11.85 -8.84 -33.76
N THR A 296 11.19 -10.00 -33.58
CA THR A 296 10.04 -10.11 -32.66
C THR A 296 10.48 -9.72 -31.26
N ARG A 297 9.62 -9.01 -30.52
CA ARG A 297 9.86 -8.66 -29.12
C ARG A 297 8.83 -9.36 -28.24
N ILE A 298 9.29 -10.14 -27.28
CA ILE A 298 8.44 -10.71 -26.24
C ILE A 298 8.50 -9.77 -25.04
N CYS A 299 7.40 -9.10 -24.77
CA CYS A 299 7.32 -8.06 -23.77
C CYS A 299 6.54 -8.53 -22.55
N TYR A 300 6.94 -8.01 -21.39
CA TYR A 300 6.36 -8.29 -20.10
C TYR A 300 6.06 -6.98 -19.38
N ALA A 301 4.91 -6.90 -18.73
CA ALA A 301 4.51 -5.71 -17.98
C ALA A 301 3.85 -6.10 -16.66
N LEU A 302 4.11 -5.31 -15.60
CA LEU A 302 3.45 -5.44 -14.31
C LEU A 302 2.40 -4.33 -14.19
N SER A 303 1.22 -4.68 -13.72
CA SER A 303 0.14 -3.73 -13.44
C SER A 303 -0.44 -3.94 -12.04
N VAL A 304 -0.92 -2.87 -11.42
CA VAL A 304 -1.50 -2.85 -10.06
C VAL A 304 -2.80 -2.05 -10.04
N GLN A 305 -3.77 -2.48 -9.23
CA GLN A 305 -5.06 -1.83 -9.02
C GLN A 305 -5.57 -2.11 -7.59
N PRO A 306 -6.17 -1.13 -6.88
CA PRO A 306 -6.17 0.29 -7.17
C PRO A 306 -4.77 0.91 -7.04
N VAL A 307 -4.51 1.98 -7.80
CA VAL A 307 -3.19 2.64 -7.81
C VAL A 307 -2.95 3.46 -6.55
N THR A 308 -3.99 4.12 -6.09
CA THR A 308 -4.03 4.94 -4.86
C THR A 308 -5.34 4.64 -4.14
N GLN A 309 -5.47 5.10 -2.90
CA GLN A 309 -6.69 4.99 -2.10
C GLN A 309 -7.91 5.68 -2.74
N ASN A 310 -7.68 6.64 -3.64
CA ASN A 310 -8.71 7.48 -4.25
C ASN A 310 -8.94 7.17 -5.74
N TYR A 311 -8.12 6.29 -6.33
CA TYR A 311 -8.21 5.96 -7.75
C TYR A 311 -8.25 4.45 -7.96
N GLY A 312 -9.43 3.97 -8.35
CA GLY A 312 -9.73 2.56 -8.57
C GLY A 312 -9.20 1.96 -9.87
N GLY A 313 -8.48 2.70 -10.72
CA GLY A 313 -7.97 2.18 -11.99
C GLY A 313 -6.68 1.37 -11.87
N TRP A 314 -6.10 1.00 -13.00
CA TRP A 314 -4.83 0.32 -13.13
C TRP A 314 -3.68 1.31 -13.38
N ARG A 315 -2.51 1.04 -12.79
CA ARG A 315 -1.23 1.61 -13.23
C ARG A 315 -0.40 0.48 -13.82
N HIS A 316 0.20 0.75 -14.97
CA HIS A 316 0.98 -0.18 -15.76
C HIS A 316 2.43 0.27 -15.83
N SER A 317 3.37 -0.65 -15.64
CA SER A 317 4.80 -0.39 -15.81
C SER A 317 5.14 -0.17 -17.30
N ALA A 318 6.25 0.48 -17.58
CA ALA A 318 6.88 0.35 -18.89
C ALA A 318 7.22 -1.15 -19.13
N PRO A 319 6.99 -1.70 -20.33
CA PRO A 319 7.32 -3.10 -20.59
C PRO A 319 8.82 -3.37 -20.61
N PHE A 320 9.21 -4.52 -20.11
CA PHE A 320 10.51 -5.13 -20.36
C PHE A 320 10.38 -6.08 -21.55
N CYS A 321 11.22 -5.97 -22.57
CA CYS A 321 11.13 -6.79 -23.77
C CYS A 321 12.41 -7.55 -24.06
N VAL A 322 12.28 -8.81 -24.44
CA VAL A 322 13.35 -9.63 -24.98
C VAL A 322 13.23 -9.67 -26.49
N ILE A 323 14.30 -9.30 -27.19
CA ILE A 323 14.36 -9.28 -28.65
C ILE A 323 14.85 -10.62 -29.18
N ILE A 324 14.14 -11.20 -30.13
CA ILE A 324 14.58 -12.42 -30.81
C ILE A 324 15.64 -12.05 -31.85
N ALA A 325 16.87 -12.46 -31.59
CA ALA A 325 18.05 -12.24 -32.42
C ALA A 325 18.73 -13.60 -32.66
N LYS A 326 18.42 -14.24 -33.79
CA LYS A 326 18.96 -15.56 -34.11
C LYS A 326 20.45 -15.49 -34.46
N SER A 327 21.25 -16.30 -33.79
CA SER A 327 22.66 -16.48 -34.16
C SER A 327 22.76 -17.37 -35.40
N PRO A 328 23.56 -17.02 -36.42
CA PRO A 328 23.75 -17.88 -37.58
C PRO A 328 24.50 -19.15 -37.15
N LYS A 329 23.91 -20.32 -37.44
CA LYS A 329 24.58 -21.62 -37.27
C LYS A 329 25.25 -21.99 -38.59
N PHE A 330 26.55 -22.21 -38.57
CA PHE A 330 27.33 -22.71 -39.70
C PHE A 330 28.06 -24.00 -39.33
N GLN A 331 28.23 -24.90 -40.29
CA GLN A 331 29.02 -26.10 -40.14
C GLN A 331 30.10 -26.15 -41.22
N VAL A 332 31.32 -26.51 -40.84
CA VAL A 332 32.41 -26.79 -41.79
C VAL A 332 32.50 -28.30 -41.99
N ARG A 333 32.35 -28.76 -43.24
CA ARG A 333 32.50 -30.19 -43.59
C ARG A 333 33.27 -30.34 -44.89
N GLY A 334 34.37 -31.09 -44.86
CA GLY A 334 35.19 -31.37 -46.05
C GLY A 334 35.85 -30.15 -46.69
N GLY A 335 36.02 -29.04 -45.94
CA GLY A 335 36.55 -27.77 -46.46
C GLY A 335 35.46 -26.76 -46.86
N ASP A 336 34.20 -27.17 -46.92
CA ASP A 336 33.08 -26.29 -47.27
C ASP A 336 32.39 -25.72 -46.02
N ILE A 337 31.99 -24.45 -46.08
CA ILE A 337 31.10 -23.82 -45.11
C ILE A 337 29.66 -24.01 -45.59
N ARG A 338 28.81 -24.59 -44.75
CA ARG A 338 27.36 -24.66 -44.96
C ARG A 338 26.65 -23.81 -43.90
N VAL A 339 25.62 -23.06 -44.30
CA VAL A 339 24.83 -22.18 -43.41
C VAL A 339 23.34 -22.46 -43.67
N GLY A 340 22.54 -22.52 -42.61
CA GLY A 340 21.11 -22.81 -42.69
C GLY A 340 20.60 -23.56 -41.46
N ASN A 341 19.28 -23.84 -41.45
CA ASN A 341 18.69 -24.76 -40.48
C ASN A 341 18.72 -26.17 -41.09
N ASN A 342 19.27 -27.14 -40.33
CA ASN A 342 19.39 -28.57 -40.62
C ASN A 342 20.70 -29.01 -41.29
N PHE A 343 21.51 -29.76 -40.53
CA PHE A 343 22.65 -30.49 -41.05
C PHE A 343 22.59 -31.97 -40.67
N ILE A 344 22.85 -32.82 -41.68
CA ILE A 344 22.82 -34.29 -41.71
C ILE A 344 21.40 -34.90 -41.60
N ASP A 345 20.99 -35.60 -42.67
CA ASP A 345 19.80 -36.47 -42.84
C ASP A 345 18.38 -35.88 -42.71
N GLN A 346 18.20 -34.56 -42.88
CA GLN A 346 16.86 -33.95 -42.95
C GLN A 346 16.54 -33.36 -44.32
N THR A 347 15.36 -33.68 -44.85
CA THR A 347 14.85 -33.17 -46.13
C THR A 347 14.65 -31.65 -46.02
N VAL A 348 15.28 -30.88 -46.91
CA VAL A 348 15.24 -29.41 -46.90
C VAL A 348 13.88 -28.93 -47.38
N THR A 349 13.09 -28.29 -46.52
CA THR A 349 11.76 -27.75 -46.90
C THR A 349 11.77 -26.26 -47.23
N ALA A 350 12.86 -25.52 -46.99
CA ALA A 350 12.93 -24.09 -47.29
C ALA A 350 14.35 -23.66 -47.70
N GLY A 351 14.47 -22.99 -48.85
CA GLY A 351 15.75 -22.49 -49.36
C GLY A 351 16.25 -21.30 -48.56
N SER A 352 17.46 -21.41 -48.01
CA SER A 352 18.21 -20.30 -47.42
C SER A 352 19.22 -19.75 -48.45
N ASN A 353 19.27 -18.43 -48.64
CA ASN A 353 20.23 -17.78 -49.55
C ASN A 353 21.37 -17.15 -48.75
N ILE A 354 22.61 -17.32 -49.21
CA ILE A 354 23.81 -16.73 -48.59
C ILE A 354 24.43 -15.78 -49.61
N THR A 355 24.47 -14.49 -49.29
CA THR A 355 25.24 -13.50 -50.06
C THR A 355 26.67 -13.44 -49.50
N THR A 356 27.64 -14.02 -50.21
CA THR A 356 29.05 -13.92 -49.84
C THR A 356 29.76 -12.84 -50.65
N SER A 357 30.59 -12.00 -50.02
CA SER A 357 31.59 -11.19 -50.71
C SER A 357 32.91 -11.95 -50.80
N GLN A 358 33.47 -12.11 -51.99
CA GLN A 358 34.81 -12.68 -52.17
C GLN A 358 35.85 -11.57 -52.24
N THR A 359 36.93 -11.69 -51.45
CA THR A 359 38.14 -10.86 -51.61
C THR A 359 39.21 -11.71 -52.26
N VAL A 360 39.54 -11.42 -53.51
CA VAL A 360 40.64 -12.11 -54.21
C VAL A 360 41.97 -11.50 -53.74
N LYS A 361 42.81 -12.31 -53.09
CA LYS A 361 44.19 -11.92 -52.78
C LYS A 361 45.03 -12.17 -54.02
N ASN A 362 45.42 -11.11 -54.74
CA ASN A 362 46.38 -11.21 -55.82
C ASN A 362 47.69 -11.78 -55.26
N ARG A 363 48.15 -12.90 -55.85
CA ARG A 363 49.46 -13.49 -55.56
C ARG A 363 50.52 -12.85 -56.44
#